data_AF-A0A705VV81-F1
#
_entry.id   AF-A0A705VV81-F1
#
_cell.length_a   1.000
_cell.length_b   1.000
_cell.length_c   1.000
_cell.angle_alpha   90.00
_cell.angle_beta   90.00
_cell.angle_gamma   90.00
#
_symmetry.space_group_name_H-M   'P 1'
#
loop_
_entity.id
_entity.type
_entity.pdbx_description
1 polymer ?
#
loop_
_entity_poly.entity_id
_entity_poly.type
_entity_poly.pdbx_seq_one_letter_code
_entity_poly.pdbx_strand_id
1 'polypeptide(L)' 'TRKIKTDERLKKIPVVIHSSLSGSANEDHIRKVKADGYVAKFEINELSSVIQEVLERAATNSQGPLISRKSA' A
#
# COMPACT_ATOMS: atom_id res chain seq x y z
N THR A 1 -9.93 -2.13 1.75
CA THR A 1 -9.33 -1.58 2.98
C THR A 1 -10.19 -0.53 3.68
N ARG A 2 -11.18 0.10 3.02
CA ARG A 2 -12.05 1.15 3.62
C ARG A 2 -12.56 0.82 5.03
N LYS A 3 -13.06 -0.40 5.28
CA LYS A 3 -13.55 -0.82 6.61
C LYS A 3 -12.47 -0.70 7.70
N ILE A 4 -11.22 -1.08 7.40
CA ILE A 4 -10.08 -0.97 8.32
C ILE A 4 -9.74 0.51 8.55
N LYS A 5 -9.68 1.30 7.48
CA LYS A 5 -9.31 2.72 7.54
C LYS A 5 -10.39 3.65 8.10
N THR A 6 -11.62 3.18 8.29
CA THR A 6 -12.73 3.95 8.86
C THR A 6 -13.09 3.53 10.29
N ASP A 7 -12.60 2.38 10.77
CA ASP A 7 -12.74 1.98 12.17
C ASP A 7 -11.69 2.71 13.03
N GLU A 8 -12.13 3.47 14.03
CA GLU A 8 -11.27 4.25 14.93
C GLU A 8 -10.18 3.42 15.63
N ARG A 9 -10.47 2.15 15.90
CA ARG A 9 -9.54 1.24 16.57
C ARG A 9 -8.47 0.71 15.61
N LEU A 10 -8.81 0.62 14.32
CA LEU A 10 -7.98 -0.05 13.31
C LEU A 10 -7.30 0.94 12.35
N LYS A 11 -7.74 2.20 12.29
CA LYS A 11 -7.24 3.19 11.31
C LYS A 11 -5.74 3.46 11.37
N LYS A 12 -5.10 3.18 12.52
CA LYS A 12 -3.65 3.31 12.75
C LYS A 12 -2.85 2.10 12.26
N ILE A 13 -3.51 0.99 11.92
CA ILE A 13 -2.85 -0.20 11.42
C ILE A 13 -2.40 0.06 9.97
N PRO A 14 -1.13 -0.20 9.64
CA PRO A 14 -0.66 -0.13 8.27
C PRO A 14 -1.25 -1.28 7.44
N VAL A 15 -1.65 -0.98 6.20
CA VAL A 15 -2.33 -1.90 5.30
C VAL A 15 -1.66 -1.86 3.93
N VAL A 16 -1.04 -2.98 3.57
CA VAL A 16 -0.52 -3.25 2.22
C VAL A 16 -1.49 -4.14 1.48
N ILE A 17 -1.80 -3.79 0.23
CA ILE A 17 -2.59 -4.63 -0.67
C ILE A 17 -1.64 -5.31 -1.65
N HIS A 18 -1.69 -6.64 -1.71
CA HIS A 18 -1.09 -7.41 -2.80
C HIS A 18 -2.21 -7.95 -3.69
N SER A 19 -2.08 -7.80 -5.01
CA SER A 19 -3.01 -8.39 -5.97
C SER A 19 -2.30 -8.82 -7.24
N SER A 20 -2.64 -10.02 -7.72
CA SER A 20 -2.14 -10.58 -8.98
C SER A 20 -2.86 -10.01 -10.21
N LEU A 21 -3.79 -9.06 -10.04
CA LEU A 21 -4.50 -8.41 -11.15
C LEU A 21 -3.55 -7.49 -11.94
N SER A 22 -3.36 -7.80 -13.23
CA SER A 22 -2.60 -6.99 -14.18
C SER A 22 -3.52 -6.05 -14.97
N GLY A 23 -3.16 -4.75 -15.08
CA GLY A 23 -3.84 -3.76 -15.93
C GLY A 23 -3.78 -2.34 -15.38
N SER A 24 -3.66 -1.34 -16.26
CA SER A 24 -3.53 0.10 -15.93
C SER A 24 -4.73 0.71 -15.19
N ALA A 25 -5.89 0.03 -15.21
CA ALA A 25 -7.08 0.46 -14.48
C ALA A 25 -6.96 0.33 -12.94
N ASN A 26 -5.99 -0.43 -12.43
CA ASN A 26 -5.86 -0.66 -10.99
C ASN A 26 -5.10 0.46 -10.26
N GLU A 27 -4.14 1.13 -10.90
CA GLU A 27 -3.32 2.21 -10.30
C GLU A 27 -4.18 3.39 -9.82
N ASP A 28 -5.18 3.78 -10.58
CA ASP A 28 -6.13 4.84 -10.21
C ASP A 28 -7.10 4.40 -9.11
N HIS A 29 -7.43 3.10 -9.04
CA HIS A 29 -8.25 2.56 -7.96
C HIS A 29 -7.48 2.56 -6.63
N ILE A 30 -6.18 2.28 -6.66
CA ILE A 30 -5.29 2.20 -5.49
C ILE A 30 -5.19 3.55 -4.76
N ARG A 31 -5.07 4.66 -5.51
CA ARG A 31 -5.10 6.01 -4.94
C ARG A 31 -6.40 6.31 -4.19
N LYS A 32 -7.52 5.68 -4.58
CA LYS A 32 -8.84 5.87 -3.94
C LYS A 32 -9.07 4.99 -2.71
N VAL A 33 -8.39 3.85 -2.56
CA VAL A 33 -8.66 2.90 -1.44
C VAL A 33 -7.94 3.22 -0.11
N LYS A 34 -7.15 4.30 -0.03
CA LYS A 34 -6.43 4.73 1.20
C LYS A 34 -5.56 3.61 1.81
N ALA A 35 -4.99 2.73 0.99
CA ALA A 35 -3.99 1.78 1.45
C ALA A 35 -2.66 2.52 1.68
N ASP A 36 -1.83 2.01 2.58
CA ASP A 36 -0.51 2.59 2.85
C ASP A 36 0.52 2.09 1.83
N GLY A 37 0.31 0.91 1.25
CA GLY A 37 1.10 0.38 0.14
C GLY A 37 0.31 -0.53 -0.79
N TYR A 38 0.81 -0.69 -2.01
CA TYR A 38 0.28 -1.64 -2.99
C TYR A 38 1.40 -2.31 -3.78
N VAL A 39 1.26 -3.62 -4.02
CA VAL A 39 2.16 -4.41 -4.86
C VAL A 39 1.33 -5.11 -5.93
N ALA A 40 1.55 -4.73 -7.19
CA ALA A 40 0.95 -5.38 -8.35
C ALA A 40 1.87 -6.50 -8.80
N LYS A 41 1.31 -7.70 -9.01
CA LYS A 41 2.07 -8.90 -9.43
C LYS A 41 3.11 -9.28 -8.37
N PHE A 42 3.16 -10.56 -8.00
CA PHE A 42 4.05 -10.98 -6.93
C PHE A 42 5.52 -10.86 -7.37
N GLU A 43 6.27 -10.03 -6.66
CA GLU A 43 7.72 -9.92 -6.71
C GLU A 43 8.23 -9.75 -5.27
N ILE A 44 9.18 -10.58 -4.86
CA ILE A 44 9.55 -10.74 -3.45
C ILE A 44 10.32 -9.54 -2.90
N ASN A 45 11.20 -8.94 -3.71
CA ASN A 45 12.02 -7.81 -3.31
C ASN A 45 11.16 -6.54 -3.19
N GLU A 46 10.25 -6.35 -4.13
CA GLU A 46 9.27 -5.27 -4.16
C GLU A 46 8.32 -5.36 -2.96
N LEU A 47 7.77 -6.56 -2.70
CA LEU A 47 6.92 -6.76 -1.52
C LEU A 47 7.67 -6.48 -0.22
N SER A 48 8.91 -6.96 -0.12
CA SER A 48 9.76 -6.73 1.07
C SER A 48 10.04 -5.25 1.28
N SER A 49 10.38 -4.53 0.21
CA SER A 49 10.66 -3.09 0.24
C SER A 49 9.41 -2.28 0.65
N VAL A 50 8.26 -2.59 0.08
CA VAL A 50 6.99 -1.91 0.43
C VAL A 50 6.61 -2.16 1.89
N ILE A 51 6.78 -3.39 2.40
CA ILE A 51 6.49 -3.70 3.81
C ILE A 51 7.42 -2.89 4.73
N GLN A 52 8.73 -2.87 4.46
CA GLN A 52 9.69 -2.13 5.26
C GLN A 52 9.35 -0.64 5.31
N GLU A 53 9.11 -0.02 4.15
CA GLU A 53 8.84 1.41 4.07
C GLU A 53 7.50 1.79 4.74
N VAL A 54 6.46 0.95 4.61
CA VAL A 54 5.19 1.16 5.31
C VAL A 54 5.36 1.10 6.83
N LEU A 55 6.17 0.18 7.35
CA LEU A 55 6.47 0.08 8.78
C LEU A 55 7.28 1.29 9.28
N GLU A 56 8.29 1.74 8.53
CA GLU A 56 9.07 2.94 8.87
C GLU A 56 8.22 4.21 8.90
N ARG A 57 7.34 4.39 7.92
CA ARG A 57 6.40 5.52 7.88
C ARG A 57 5.41 5.48 9.04
N ALA A 58 4.94 4.29 9.41
CA ALA A 58 4.06 4.13 10.57
C ALA A 58 4.78 4.47 11.88
N ALA A 59 6.07 4.14 12.02
CA ALA A 59 6.88 4.47 13.18
C ALA A 59 7.19 5.98 13.27
N THR A 60 7.40 6.65 12.13
CA THR A 60 7.73 8.08 12.04
C THR A 60 6.52 9.00 11.88
N ASN A 61 5.30 8.43 11.82
CA ASN A 61 4.03 9.14 11.62
C ASN A 61 3.94 9.93 10.29
N SER A 62 4.68 9.48 9.28
CA SER A 62 4.73 10.10 7.94
C SER A 62 3.53 9.66 7.09
N GLN A 63 2.81 10.60 6.45
CA GLN A 63 1.60 10.30 5.66
C GLN A 63 1.82 10.34 4.13
N GLY A 64 1.21 9.39 3.42
CA GLY A 64 1.12 9.38 1.94
C GLY A 64 1.23 7.96 1.35
N PRO A 65 0.47 7.62 0.29
CA PRO A 65 0.45 6.26 -0.26
C PRO A 65 1.76 5.93 -0.97
N LEU A 66 2.29 4.74 -0.68
CA LEU A 66 3.38 4.16 -1.44
C LEU A 66 2.88 3.41 -2.65
N ILE A 67 3.26 3.91 -3.82
CA ILE A 67 3.02 3.25 -5.09
C ILE A 67 4.39 2.87 -5.61
N SER A 68 4.67 1.57 -5.65
CA SER A 68 5.82 1.06 -6.38
C SER A 68 5.68 1.50 -7.84
N ARG A 69 6.52 2.46 -8.25
CA ARG A 69 6.73 2.79 -9.65
C ARG A 69 8.01 2.09 -10.05
N LYS A 70 7.94 1.21 -11.05
CA LYS A 70 9.15 0.85 -11.78
C LYS A 70 9.77 2.14 -12.31
N SER A 71 10.94 2.49 -11.80
CA SER A 71 11.89 3.28 -12.59
C SER A 71 12.28 2.41 -13.77
N ALA A 72 11.77 2.77 -14.94
CA ALA A 72 12.31 2.30 -16.21
C ALA A 72 13.69 2.92 -16.45
#